data_AF-A0A850Y8J8-F1
#
_entry.id   AF-A0A850Y8J8-F1
#
_cell.length_a   1.000
_cell.length_b   1.000
_cell.length_c   1.000
_cell.angle_alpha   90.00
_cell.angle_beta   90.00
_cell.angle_gamma   90.00
#
_symmetry.space_group_name_H-M   'P 1'
#
loop_
_entity.id
_entity.type
_entity.pdbx_description
1 polymer ?
#
loop_
_entity_poly.entity_id
_entity_poly.type
_entity_poly.pdbx_seq_one_letter_code
_entity_poly.pdbx_strand_id
1 'polypeptide(L)'
;PALSVLGPADPAGVSPLAWLLTEYLELPRRSTGRGSPFGSRVRRLTQLLVHVDPGGPEAEEPRAAAPLSLRLTLGRWEGGQEQGGAGQDCEKSGGLWAISRCWRGLVQQQVQRFLDLAERYCRLYRRLRGATEELFGQRAAFVLALGQGFAGALLQLSFLTALHVSEQFARYLDVQIQELRGAAGSTGPLEQLQQFLEPFLVFSGLELAHTFEHFYRLYLGDRLLTQGPSWLEGGIVEQLGPCFPSRFPQEMLSNLAESQELQRQFCLFQLQEQDRRLHEQD
;
A
#
# COMPACT_ATOMS: atom_id res chain seq x y z
N PRO A 1 -17.47 33.10 -4.04
CA PRO A 1 -17.70 32.03 -5.05
C PRO A 1 -16.97 30.68 -4.78
N ALA A 2 -15.92 30.62 -3.96
CA ALA A 2 -15.22 29.36 -3.62
C ALA A 2 -15.92 28.50 -2.52
N LEU A 3 -16.83 29.10 -1.75
CA LEU A 3 -17.47 28.46 -0.59
C LEU A 3 -18.61 27.50 -0.95
N SER A 4 -19.14 27.55 -2.18
CA SER A 4 -20.30 26.73 -2.59
C SER A 4 -19.94 25.29 -2.94
N VAL A 5 -18.66 24.97 -3.16
CA VAL A 5 -18.21 23.59 -3.49
C VAL A 5 -17.99 22.74 -2.23
N LEU A 6 -17.80 23.40 -1.08
CA LEU A 6 -17.67 22.79 0.25
C LEU A 6 -19.02 22.78 1.01
N GLY A 7 -20.11 23.21 0.37
CA GLY A 7 -21.44 23.27 0.98
C GLY A 7 -22.01 21.88 1.31
N PRO A 8 -23.02 21.81 2.20
CA PRO A 8 -23.69 20.56 2.54
C PRO A 8 -24.27 19.89 1.29
N ALA A 9 -24.30 18.57 1.30
CA ALA A 9 -24.73 17.76 0.17
C ALA A 9 -26.12 18.18 -0.34
N ASP A 10 -26.28 18.15 -1.67
CA ASP A 10 -27.57 18.27 -2.34
C ASP A 10 -28.56 17.21 -1.82
N PRO A 11 -29.88 17.29 -2.08
CA PRO A 11 -30.87 16.30 -1.65
C PRO A 11 -30.57 14.84 -2.09
N ALA A 12 -29.57 14.63 -2.96
CA ALA A 12 -29.02 13.34 -3.37
C ALA A 12 -27.84 12.82 -2.50
N GLY A 13 -27.39 13.56 -1.48
CA GLY A 13 -26.36 13.13 -0.52
C GLY A 13 -24.90 13.20 -1.02
N VAL A 14 -24.65 13.67 -2.24
CA VAL A 14 -23.30 13.77 -2.83
C VAL A 14 -22.84 15.22 -2.80
N SER A 15 -21.64 15.50 -2.27
CA SER A 15 -21.06 16.84 -2.32
C SER A 15 -20.67 17.20 -3.77
N PRO A 16 -20.77 18.48 -4.19
CA PRO A 16 -20.37 18.90 -5.55
C PRO A 16 -18.94 18.50 -5.91
N LEU A 17 -18.04 18.50 -4.92
CA LEU A 17 -16.67 18.04 -5.04
C LEU A 17 -16.59 16.52 -5.30
N ALA A 18 -17.35 15.71 -4.56
CA ALA A 18 -17.40 14.25 -4.75
C ALA A 18 -17.93 13.90 -6.15
N TRP A 19 -18.91 14.63 -6.66
CA TRP A 19 -19.41 14.44 -8.01
C TRP A 19 -18.33 14.74 -9.06
N LEU A 20 -17.66 15.90 -8.95
CA LEU A 20 -16.57 16.30 -9.86
C LEU A 20 -15.43 15.29 -9.90
N LEU A 21 -15.03 14.78 -8.74
CA LEU A 21 -13.95 13.80 -8.64
C LEU A 21 -14.38 12.41 -9.17
N THR A 22 -15.64 12.03 -8.99
CA THR A 22 -16.18 10.79 -9.55
C THR A 22 -16.14 10.85 -11.08
N GLU A 23 -16.65 11.93 -11.66
CA GLU A 23 -16.60 12.16 -13.11
C GLU A 23 -15.17 12.19 -13.66
N TYR A 24 -14.21 12.80 -12.93
CA TYR A 24 -12.80 12.79 -13.31
C TYR A 24 -12.22 11.36 -13.40
N LEU A 25 -12.65 10.45 -12.53
CA LEU A 25 -12.16 9.08 -12.48
C LEU A 25 -12.85 8.16 -13.50
N GLU A 26 -14.10 8.44 -13.85
CA GLU A 26 -14.86 7.66 -14.84
C GLU A 26 -14.51 8.05 -16.29
N LEU A 27 -14.06 9.28 -16.53
CA LEU A 27 -13.66 9.72 -17.87
C LEU A 27 -12.40 8.98 -18.39
N PRO A 28 -12.42 8.51 -19.66
CA PRO A 28 -11.23 7.93 -20.28
C PRO A 28 -10.16 9.01 -20.48
N ARG A 29 -9.04 8.88 -19.75
CA ARG A 29 -7.88 9.80 -19.76
C ARG A 29 -7.23 10.00 -21.14
N ARG A 30 -7.58 9.18 -22.13
CA ARG A 30 -7.03 9.19 -23.50
C ARG A 30 -7.99 9.72 -24.56
N SER A 31 -9.11 10.33 -24.19
CA SER A 31 -10.02 10.92 -25.18
C SER A 31 -9.48 12.27 -25.68
N THR A 32 -9.13 12.34 -26.96
CA THR A 32 -8.71 13.54 -27.71
C THR A 32 -9.84 14.56 -27.94
N GLY A 33 -10.78 14.67 -26.99
CA GLY A 33 -11.99 15.52 -27.07
C GLY A 33 -12.32 16.25 -25.75
N ARG A 34 -13.62 16.42 -25.45
CA ARG A 34 -14.16 17.19 -24.29
C ARG A 34 -13.59 16.81 -22.90
N GLY A 35 -12.96 15.64 -22.75
CA GLY A 35 -12.29 15.21 -21.52
C GLY A 35 -11.03 16.02 -21.16
N SER A 36 -10.31 16.55 -22.17
CA SER A 36 -9.09 17.36 -21.97
C SER A 36 -9.34 18.69 -21.23
N PRO A 37 -10.29 19.55 -21.66
CA PRO A 37 -10.55 20.81 -20.97
C PRO A 37 -11.23 20.60 -19.61
N PHE A 38 -12.08 19.58 -19.47
CA PHE A 38 -12.69 19.23 -18.18
C PHE A 38 -11.63 18.79 -17.17
N GLY A 39 -10.81 17.80 -17.51
CA GLY A 39 -9.75 17.32 -16.61
C GLY A 39 -8.75 18.40 -16.23
N SER A 40 -8.43 19.31 -17.16
CA SER A 40 -7.57 20.47 -16.88
C SER A 40 -8.20 21.47 -15.92
N ARG A 41 -9.51 21.72 -16.03
CA ARG A 41 -10.26 22.57 -15.09
C ARG A 41 -10.37 21.93 -13.71
N VAL A 42 -10.64 20.63 -13.64
CA VAL A 42 -10.68 19.89 -12.37
C VAL A 42 -9.32 19.95 -11.67
N ARG A 43 -8.22 19.65 -12.37
CA ARG A 43 -6.86 19.79 -11.81
C ARG A 43 -6.57 21.21 -11.32
N ARG A 44 -6.90 22.23 -12.12
CA ARG A 44 -6.67 23.63 -11.71
C ARG A 44 -7.52 23.99 -10.49
N LEU A 45 -8.76 23.53 -10.43
CA LEU A 45 -9.66 23.76 -9.31
C LEU A 45 -9.18 23.05 -8.05
N THR A 46 -8.80 21.78 -8.12
CA THR A 46 -8.27 21.04 -6.96
C THR A 46 -6.96 21.65 -6.49
N GLN A 47 -6.05 22.00 -7.40
CA GLN A 47 -4.82 22.70 -7.05
C GLN A 47 -5.11 24.04 -6.38
N LEU A 48 -6.05 24.85 -6.88
CA LEU A 48 -6.45 26.09 -6.22
C LEU A 48 -7.06 25.83 -4.83
N LEU A 49 -8.01 24.90 -4.68
CA LEU A 49 -8.59 24.57 -3.38
C LEU A 49 -7.57 24.09 -2.34
N VAL A 50 -6.48 23.50 -2.83
CA VAL A 50 -5.41 22.94 -2.02
C VAL A 50 -4.29 23.99 -1.78
N HIS A 51 -4.11 24.96 -2.68
CA HIS A 51 -3.08 26.02 -2.63
C HIS A 51 -3.61 27.42 -2.31
N VAL A 52 -4.89 27.61 -1.97
CA VAL A 52 -5.43 28.89 -1.45
C VAL A 52 -4.98 29.10 0.01
N ASP A 53 -3.66 29.13 0.20
CA ASP A 53 -2.98 29.69 1.37
C ASP A 53 -1.58 30.19 0.98
N PRO A 54 -1.40 31.47 0.58
CA PRO A 54 -0.10 32.11 0.51
C PRO A 54 0.08 32.99 1.75
N GLY A 55 0.74 32.50 2.80
CA GLY A 55 0.92 33.31 4.00
C GLY A 55 1.56 32.64 5.21
N GLY A 56 2.62 31.87 5.03
CA GLY A 56 3.49 31.46 6.14
C GLY A 56 4.93 31.34 5.63
N PRO A 57 5.93 31.92 6.31
CA PRO A 57 7.28 32.03 5.77
C PRO A 57 7.88 30.65 5.49
N GLU A 58 8.46 30.52 4.30
CA GLU A 58 9.36 29.41 3.96
C GLU A 58 10.46 29.33 5.02
N ALA A 59 10.48 28.23 5.77
CA ALA A 59 11.67 27.79 6.44
C ALA A 59 12.39 26.82 5.51
N GLU A 60 13.54 27.26 5.01
CA GLU A 60 14.48 26.46 4.24
C GLU A 60 14.83 25.13 4.93
N GLU A 61 15.18 24.14 4.10
CA GLU A 61 15.54 22.75 4.38
C GLU A 61 16.51 22.51 5.58
N PRO A 62 16.68 21.23 5.97
CA PRO A 62 17.90 20.60 5.46
C PRO A 62 17.66 19.21 4.84
N ARG A 63 18.35 18.98 3.73
CA ARG A 63 18.67 17.68 3.12
C ARG A 63 19.01 16.62 4.17
N ALA A 64 18.27 15.53 4.15
CA ALA A 64 18.76 14.22 4.57
C ALA A 64 18.15 13.14 3.67
N ALA A 65 19.02 12.40 3.00
CA ALA A 65 18.66 11.21 2.24
C ALA A 65 18.04 10.15 3.18
N ALA A 66 16.83 9.70 2.87
CA ALA A 66 16.27 8.44 3.32
C ALA A 66 15.29 7.92 2.26
N PRO A 67 15.39 6.64 1.84
CA PRO A 67 14.50 6.07 0.84
C PRO A 67 13.07 6.02 1.40
N LEU A 68 12.10 6.13 0.49
CA LEU A 68 10.64 6.15 0.67
C LEU A 68 10.14 5.15 1.73
N SER A 69 10.28 5.51 3.00
CA SER A 69 9.56 4.91 4.11
C SER A 69 8.33 5.76 4.34
N LEU A 70 7.36 5.68 3.40
CA LEU A 70 5.97 5.95 3.71
C LEU A 70 5.53 4.86 4.69
N ARG A 71 5.97 5.00 5.94
CA ARG A 71 5.43 4.32 7.12
C ARG A 71 3.98 4.77 7.20
N LEU A 72 3.11 4.03 6.49
CA LEU A 72 1.68 3.97 6.76
C LEU A 72 1.50 3.27 8.12
N THR A 73 2.11 3.80 9.18
CA THR A 73 1.75 3.41 10.54
C THR A 73 0.35 3.95 10.75
N LEU A 74 -0.63 3.08 10.50
CA LEU A 74 -2.01 3.21 10.95
C LEU A 74 -1.96 3.16 12.49
N GLY A 75 -1.50 4.23 13.11
CA GLY A 75 -1.41 4.38 14.55
C GLY A 75 -2.82 4.39 15.13
N ARG A 76 -3.18 3.29 15.79
CA ARG A 76 -4.02 3.21 17.00
C ARG A 76 -5.06 4.34 17.14
N TRP A 77 -6.27 4.10 16.65
CA TRP A 77 -7.46 4.82 17.12
C TRP A 77 -7.83 4.31 18.51
N GLU A 78 -7.32 4.95 19.56
CA GLU A 78 -7.95 4.88 20.88
C GLU A 78 -9.12 5.88 20.89
N GLY A 79 -10.30 5.38 21.23
CA GLY A 79 -11.53 6.16 21.32
C GLY A 79 -11.41 7.25 22.38
N GLY A 80 -11.93 8.44 22.04
CA GLY A 80 -11.99 9.58 22.94
C GLY A 80 -12.92 10.64 22.39
N GLN A 81 -14.18 10.55 22.79
CA GLN A 81 -15.17 11.60 22.64
C GLN A 81 -14.85 12.71 23.65
N GLU A 82 -14.47 13.91 23.21
CA GLU A 82 -14.57 15.12 24.04
C GLU A 82 -15.06 16.33 23.24
N GLN A 83 -16.08 16.96 23.81
CA GLN A 83 -16.70 18.21 23.39
C GLN A 83 -15.89 19.40 23.93
N GLY A 84 -15.91 20.51 23.18
CA GLY A 84 -15.93 21.86 23.75
C GLY A 84 -14.58 22.57 23.93
N GLY A 85 -14.38 23.67 23.21
CA GLY A 85 -13.33 24.66 23.50
C GLY A 85 -12.99 25.54 22.30
N ALA A 86 -13.49 26.78 22.32
CA ALA A 86 -13.35 27.78 21.26
C ALA A 86 -11.89 28.22 21.01
N GLY A 87 -11.51 28.33 19.73
CA GLY A 87 -10.28 28.96 19.27
C GLY A 87 -10.36 29.16 17.75
N GLN A 88 -10.52 30.41 17.33
CA GLN A 88 -10.95 30.86 16.00
C GLN A 88 -9.89 30.71 14.88
N ASP A 89 -8.98 29.74 15.00
CA ASP A 89 -7.99 29.35 13.98
C ASP A 89 -8.35 28.03 13.26
N CYS A 90 -9.48 27.41 13.62
CA CYS A 90 -9.84 26.06 13.17
C CYS A 90 -10.58 26.00 11.82
N GLU A 91 -11.06 27.13 11.27
CA GLU A 91 -11.85 27.14 10.02
C GLU A 91 -11.00 26.89 8.77
N LYS A 92 -9.73 27.27 8.77
CA LYS A 92 -8.81 27.20 7.61
C LYS A 92 -8.29 25.78 7.36
N SER A 93 -7.98 25.05 8.43
CA SER A 93 -7.69 23.61 8.41
C SER A 93 -8.91 22.78 8.02
N GLY A 94 -10.13 23.29 8.27
CA GLY A 94 -11.39 22.63 7.95
C GLY A 94 -11.58 22.37 6.45
N GLY A 95 -11.11 23.28 5.58
CA GLY A 95 -11.23 23.12 4.13
C GLY A 95 -10.41 21.95 3.59
N LEU A 96 -9.10 21.90 3.91
CA LEU A 96 -8.21 20.83 3.45
C LEU A 96 -8.58 19.46 4.05
N TRP A 97 -9.00 19.44 5.33
CA TRP A 97 -9.54 18.25 5.97
C TRP A 97 -10.86 17.77 5.37
N ALA A 98 -11.75 18.67 4.96
CA ALA A 98 -13.00 18.30 4.29
C ALA A 98 -12.74 17.69 2.92
N ILE A 99 -11.78 18.25 2.15
CA ILE A 99 -11.40 17.72 0.84
C ILE A 99 -10.71 16.35 0.98
N SER A 100 -9.79 16.18 1.94
CA SER A 100 -9.13 14.89 2.17
C SER A 100 -10.13 13.81 2.63
N ARG A 101 -11.10 14.17 3.48
CA ARG A 101 -12.20 13.28 3.90
C ARG A 101 -13.10 12.90 2.72
N CYS A 102 -13.42 13.86 1.85
CA CYS A 102 -14.19 13.62 0.64
C CYS A 102 -13.45 12.66 -0.31
N TRP A 103 -12.15 12.88 -0.53
CA TRP A 103 -11.30 11.98 -1.31
C TRP A 103 -11.29 10.56 -0.74
N ARG A 104 -11.06 10.42 0.58
CA ARG A 104 -11.12 9.12 1.27
C ARG A 104 -12.43 8.39 1.01
N GLY A 105 -13.57 9.06 1.18
CA GLY A 105 -14.89 8.46 1.00
C GLY A 105 -15.13 7.98 -0.43
N LEU A 106 -14.68 8.77 -1.42
CA LEU A 106 -14.78 8.42 -2.83
C LEU A 106 -13.90 7.21 -3.17
N VAL A 107 -12.65 7.21 -2.70
CA VAL A 107 -11.72 6.07 -2.85
C VAL A 107 -12.35 4.81 -2.26
N GLN A 108 -12.92 4.91 -1.06
CA GLN A 108 -13.56 3.78 -0.39
C GLN A 108 -14.72 3.20 -1.22
N GLN A 109 -15.60 4.05 -1.76
CA GLN A 109 -16.70 3.61 -2.63
C GLN A 109 -16.20 2.94 -3.92
N GLN A 110 -15.16 3.50 -4.54
CA GLN A 110 -14.56 2.91 -5.74
C GLN A 110 -13.95 1.55 -5.46
N VAL A 111 -13.23 1.40 -4.35
CA VAL A 111 -12.59 0.13 -3.98
C VAL A 111 -13.64 -0.96 -3.75
N GLN A 112 -14.72 -0.66 -3.02
CA GLN A 112 -15.80 -1.63 -2.73
C GLN A 112 -16.41 -2.27 -3.98
N ARG A 113 -16.40 -1.56 -5.11
CA ARG A 113 -16.91 -2.08 -6.38
C ARG A 113 -15.99 -3.12 -7.05
N PHE A 114 -14.72 -3.21 -6.64
CA PHE A 114 -13.69 -4.00 -7.32
C PHE A 114 -12.82 -4.87 -6.38
N LEU A 115 -13.29 -5.16 -5.15
CA LEU A 115 -12.55 -5.95 -4.15
C LEU A 115 -12.48 -7.46 -4.45
N ASP A 116 -13.22 -7.93 -5.44
CA ASP A 116 -13.35 -9.33 -5.83
C ASP A 116 -12.13 -9.88 -6.59
N LEU A 117 -11.29 -9.01 -7.16
CA LEU A 117 -10.13 -9.43 -7.98
C LEU A 117 -8.86 -8.64 -7.62
N ALA A 118 -7.84 -9.35 -7.13
CA ALA A 118 -6.55 -8.77 -6.72
C ALA A 118 -5.88 -7.95 -7.83
N GLU A 119 -5.96 -8.39 -9.08
CA GLU A 119 -5.42 -7.65 -10.22
C GLU A 119 -6.17 -6.33 -10.45
N ARG A 120 -7.51 -6.34 -10.35
CA ARG A 120 -8.33 -5.12 -10.50
C ARG A 120 -8.05 -4.15 -9.36
N TYR A 121 -7.91 -4.65 -8.15
CA TYR A 121 -7.46 -3.87 -6.99
C TYR A 121 -6.12 -3.17 -7.24
N CYS A 122 -5.10 -3.89 -7.71
CA CYS A 122 -3.77 -3.32 -7.97
C CYS A 122 -3.80 -2.29 -9.11
N ARG A 123 -4.63 -2.51 -10.15
CA ARG A 123 -4.84 -1.53 -11.23
C ARG A 123 -5.57 -0.28 -10.72
N LEU A 124 -6.58 -0.44 -9.88
CA LEU A 124 -7.32 0.65 -9.26
C LEU A 124 -6.41 1.49 -8.36
N TYR A 125 -5.60 0.85 -7.51
CA TYR A 125 -4.63 1.52 -6.64
C TYR A 125 -3.68 2.41 -7.45
N ARG A 126 -3.04 1.87 -8.49
CA ARG A 126 -2.15 2.66 -9.37
C ARG A 126 -2.87 3.82 -10.04
N ARG A 127 -4.11 3.61 -10.50
CA ARG A 127 -4.92 4.66 -11.14
C ARG A 127 -5.25 5.79 -10.17
N LEU A 128 -5.65 5.45 -8.95
CA LEU A 128 -6.04 6.40 -7.90
C LEU A 128 -4.83 7.10 -7.29
N ARG A 129 -3.70 6.41 -7.14
CA ARG A 129 -2.43 7.03 -6.73
C ARG A 129 -1.99 8.09 -7.73
N GLY A 130 -1.95 7.76 -9.03
CA GLY A 130 -1.64 8.74 -10.07
C GLY A 130 -2.66 9.88 -10.11
N ALA A 131 -3.96 9.61 -9.86
CA ALA A 131 -4.96 10.67 -9.72
C ALA A 131 -4.68 11.59 -8.53
N THR A 132 -4.26 11.01 -7.40
CA THR A 132 -3.95 11.74 -6.17
C THR A 132 -2.79 12.70 -6.41
N GLU A 133 -1.72 12.21 -7.04
CA GLU A 133 -0.55 13.01 -7.41
C GLU A 133 -0.90 14.12 -8.41
N GLU A 134 -1.72 13.82 -9.43
CA GLU A 134 -2.16 14.81 -10.43
C GLU A 134 -3.05 15.92 -9.84
N LEU A 135 -3.97 15.55 -8.93
CA LEU A 135 -5.00 16.46 -8.41
C LEU A 135 -4.52 17.27 -7.20
N PHE A 136 -3.73 16.65 -6.32
CA PHE A 136 -3.37 17.18 -5.01
C PHE A 136 -1.85 17.34 -4.81
N GLY A 137 -1.02 16.86 -5.74
CA GLY A 137 0.43 16.87 -5.64
C GLY A 137 0.99 15.83 -4.65
N GLN A 138 2.23 16.03 -4.20
CA GLN A 138 2.96 15.15 -3.25
C GLN A 138 2.52 15.30 -1.78
N ARG A 139 1.30 15.80 -1.52
CA ARG A 139 0.85 16.11 -0.17
C ARG A 139 0.48 14.84 0.61
N ALA A 140 1.21 14.59 1.70
CA ALA A 140 1.04 13.40 2.54
C ALA A 140 -0.41 13.19 3.00
N ALA A 141 -1.17 14.25 3.31
CA ALA A 141 -2.56 14.14 3.75
C ALA A 141 -3.47 13.41 2.74
N PHE A 142 -3.25 13.60 1.44
CA PHE A 142 -4.06 12.97 0.39
C PHE A 142 -3.58 11.55 0.07
N VAL A 143 -2.29 11.29 0.20
CA VAL A 143 -1.71 9.92 0.14
C VAL A 143 -2.23 9.08 1.31
N LEU A 144 -2.30 9.66 2.51
CA LEU A 144 -2.90 9.01 3.67
C LEU A 144 -4.41 8.79 3.48
N ALA A 145 -5.14 9.78 2.96
CA ALA A 145 -6.57 9.64 2.66
C ALA A 145 -6.86 8.54 1.62
N LEU A 146 -5.96 8.37 0.63
CA LEU A 146 -6.00 7.26 -0.31
C LEU A 146 -5.87 5.93 0.44
N GLY A 147 -4.80 5.74 1.22
CA GLY A 147 -4.58 4.52 2.00
C GLY A 147 -5.74 4.20 2.95
N GLN A 148 -6.26 5.22 3.65
CA GLN A 148 -7.43 5.08 4.53
C GLN A 148 -8.72 4.75 3.79
N GLY A 149 -8.88 5.17 2.54
CA GLY A 149 -10.03 4.83 1.70
C GLY A 149 -10.00 3.34 1.33
N PHE A 150 -8.84 2.84 0.92
CA PHE A 150 -8.61 1.42 0.67
C PHE A 150 -8.80 0.57 1.93
N ALA A 151 -8.17 0.95 3.04
CA ALA A 151 -8.32 0.27 4.33
C ALA A 151 -9.78 0.27 4.80
N GLY A 152 -10.48 1.40 4.68
CA GLY A 152 -11.89 1.51 5.04
C GLY A 152 -12.79 0.58 4.22
N ALA A 153 -12.47 0.36 2.94
CA ALA A 153 -13.21 -0.57 2.09
C ALA A 153 -12.99 -2.03 2.53
N LEU A 154 -11.76 -2.39 2.88
CA LEU A 154 -11.39 -3.73 3.38
C LEU A 154 -12.01 -4.03 4.75
N LEU A 155 -12.09 -3.03 5.63
CA LEU A 155 -12.72 -3.16 6.97
C LEU A 155 -14.23 -3.40 6.91
N GLN A 156 -14.90 -3.02 5.81
CA GLN A 156 -16.33 -3.24 5.64
C GLN A 156 -16.67 -4.63 5.07
N LEU A 157 -15.65 -5.44 4.75
CA LEU A 157 -15.87 -6.80 4.29
C LEU A 157 -16.43 -7.68 5.41
N SER A 158 -17.33 -8.58 5.05
CA SER A 158 -17.72 -9.67 5.95
C SER A 158 -16.52 -10.58 6.23
N PHE A 159 -16.52 -11.29 7.36
CA PHE A 159 -15.45 -12.21 7.72
C PHE A 159 -15.11 -13.23 6.61
N LEU A 160 -16.13 -13.86 6.01
CA LEU A 160 -15.92 -14.84 4.94
C LEU A 160 -15.36 -14.18 3.67
N THR A 161 -15.81 -12.98 3.34
CA THR A 161 -15.29 -12.23 2.19
C THR A 161 -13.84 -11.81 2.45
N ALA A 162 -13.51 -11.34 3.65
CA ALA A 162 -12.16 -10.97 4.04
C ALA A 162 -11.19 -12.16 3.93
N LEU A 163 -11.60 -13.35 4.40
CA LEU A 163 -10.85 -14.59 4.21
C LEU A 163 -10.59 -14.87 2.73
N HIS A 164 -11.64 -14.95 1.92
CA HIS A 164 -11.51 -15.25 0.49
C HIS A 164 -10.63 -14.24 -0.24
N VAL A 165 -10.86 -12.95 0.00
CA VAL A 165 -10.10 -11.86 -0.59
C VAL A 165 -8.63 -11.92 -0.17
N SER A 166 -8.33 -12.24 1.09
CA SER A 166 -6.95 -12.40 1.57
C SER A 166 -6.22 -13.57 0.90
N GLU A 167 -6.90 -14.70 0.67
CA GLU A 167 -6.36 -15.82 -0.10
C GLU A 167 -6.08 -15.41 -1.56
N GLN A 168 -7.03 -14.72 -2.20
CA GLN A 168 -6.86 -14.25 -3.58
C GLN A 168 -5.68 -13.29 -3.72
N PHE A 169 -5.47 -12.39 -2.75
CA PHE A 169 -4.32 -11.50 -2.73
C PHE A 169 -3.00 -12.26 -2.55
N ALA A 170 -2.95 -13.20 -1.60
CA ALA A 170 -1.76 -14.01 -1.38
C ALA A 170 -1.40 -14.86 -2.61
N ARG A 171 -2.40 -15.48 -3.25
CA ARG A 171 -2.23 -16.26 -4.48
C ARG A 171 -1.80 -15.39 -5.66
N TYR A 172 -2.37 -14.20 -5.80
CA TYR A 172 -1.98 -13.27 -6.86
C TYR A 172 -0.52 -12.82 -6.69
N LEU A 173 -0.12 -12.46 -5.46
CA LEU A 173 1.28 -12.15 -5.16
C LEU A 173 2.19 -13.33 -5.50
N ASP A 174 1.84 -14.55 -5.10
CA ASP A 174 2.62 -15.75 -5.39
C ASP A 174 2.88 -15.93 -6.90
N VAL A 175 1.83 -15.85 -7.73
CA VAL A 175 1.97 -15.95 -9.19
C VAL A 175 2.90 -14.87 -9.75
N GLN A 176 2.73 -13.61 -9.31
CA GLN A 176 3.57 -12.51 -9.78
C GLN A 176 5.04 -12.65 -9.34
N ILE A 177 5.29 -13.15 -8.14
CA ILE A 177 6.66 -13.41 -7.64
C ILE A 177 7.34 -14.48 -8.51
N GLN A 178 6.60 -15.55 -8.85
CA GLN A 178 7.12 -16.60 -9.72
C GLN A 178 7.41 -16.10 -11.14
N GLU A 179 6.55 -15.24 -11.70
CA GLU A 179 6.79 -14.58 -13.00
C GLU A 179 8.05 -13.70 -12.97
N LEU A 180 8.23 -12.89 -11.92
CA LEU A 180 9.41 -12.05 -11.74
C LEU A 180 10.69 -12.89 -11.60
N ARG A 181 10.61 -14.05 -10.93
CA ARG A 181 11.74 -14.99 -10.81
C ARG A 181 12.12 -15.61 -12.15
N GLY A 182 11.13 -15.90 -13.01
CA GLY A 182 11.37 -16.41 -14.37
C GLY A 182 11.97 -15.38 -15.32
N ALA A 183 11.70 -14.09 -15.09
CA ALA A 183 12.18 -12.98 -15.91
C ALA A 183 13.59 -12.46 -15.52
N ALA A 184 14.38 -13.25 -14.78
CA ALA A 184 15.65 -12.87 -14.12
C ALA A 184 16.84 -12.56 -15.07
N GLY A 185 16.66 -11.58 -15.97
CA GLY A 185 17.70 -11.01 -16.82
C GLY A 185 17.71 -9.47 -16.86
N SER A 186 16.75 -8.77 -16.27
CA SER A 186 16.68 -7.29 -16.29
C SER A 186 17.08 -6.66 -14.95
N THR A 187 18.13 -5.85 -15.00
CA THR A 187 18.78 -5.17 -13.87
C THR A 187 18.04 -3.90 -13.40
N GLY A 188 16.73 -4.01 -13.15
CA GLY A 188 15.98 -2.92 -12.48
C GLY A 188 14.90 -3.38 -11.50
N PRO A 189 15.14 -4.29 -10.53
CA PRO A 189 14.03 -5.00 -9.90
C PRO A 189 13.50 -4.39 -8.59
N LEU A 190 14.29 -3.65 -7.80
CA LEU A 190 13.86 -3.23 -6.45
C LEU A 190 12.79 -2.12 -6.45
N GLU A 191 12.93 -1.09 -7.28
CA GLU A 191 11.93 -0.02 -7.38
C GLU A 191 10.62 -0.53 -8.00
N GLN A 192 10.73 -1.40 -9.01
CA GLN A 192 9.58 -2.07 -9.61
C GLN A 192 8.88 -2.98 -8.59
N LEU A 193 9.65 -3.67 -7.75
CA LEU A 193 9.12 -4.47 -6.65
C LEU A 193 8.40 -3.61 -5.61
N GLN A 194 8.97 -2.47 -5.21
CA GLN A 194 8.32 -1.54 -4.28
C GLN A 194 6.99 -1.04 -4.84
N GLN A 195 6.96 -0.59 -6.10
CA GLN A 195 5.72 -0.13 -6.74
C GLN A 195 4.67 -1.25 -6.87
N PHE A 196 5.12 -2.49 -7.07
CA PHE A 196 4.26 -3.67 -7.15
C PHE A 196 3.65 -4.05 -5.78
N LEU A 197 4.43 -3.97 -4.70
CA LEU A 197 4.02 -4.35 -3.35
C LEU A 197 3.25 -3.25 -2.62
N GLU A 198 3.38 -2.00 -3.03
CA GLU A 198 2.74 -0.86 -2.37
C GLU A 198 1.22 -0.99 -2.13
N PRO A 199 0.40 -1.52 -3.05
CA PRO A 199 -1.04 -1.71 -2.81
C PRO A 199 -1.36 -2.61 -1.61
N PHE A 200 -0.45 -3.52 -1.26
CA PHE A 200 -0.62 -4.49 -0.18
C PHE A 200 -0.22 -3.93 1.19
N LEU A 201 0.62 -2.89 1.21
CA LEU A 201 1.01 -2.21 2.45
C LEU A 201 -0.19 -1.62 3.21
N VAL A 202 -1.30 -1.37 2.51
CA VAL A 202 -2.57 -0.95 3.13
C VAL A 202 -3.09 -1.96 4.16
N PHE A 203 -2.71 -3.23 4.06
CA PHE A 203 -3.14 -4.26 5.01
C PHE A 203 -2.53 -4.05 6.40
N SER A 204 -1.42 -3.30 6.51
CA SER A 204 -0.75 -3.09 7.78
C SER A 204 -1.70 -2.51 8.83
N GLY A 205 -1.82 -3.19 9.97
CA GLY A 205 -2.71 -2.78 11.06
C GLY A 205 -4.19 -3.14 10.89
N LEU A 206 -4.57 -3.84 9.81
CA LEU A 206 -5.92 -4.40 9.64
C LEU A 206 -5.99 -5.85 10.14
N GLU A 207 -7.16 -6.30 10.58
CA GLU A 207 -7.38 -7.72 10.93
C GLU A 207 -7.15 -8.66 9.73
N LEU A 208 -7.42 -8.17 8.51
CA LEU A 208 -7.11 -8.85 7.25
C LEU A 208 -5.63 -9.25 7.14
N ALA A 209 -4.70 -8.52 7.80
CA ALA A 209 -3.29 -8.85 7.78
C ALA A 209 -3.00 -10.25 8.34
N HIS A 210 -3.74 -10.69 9.37
CA HIS A 210 -3.57 -12.01 9.95
C HIS A 210 -3.99 -13.12 8.98
N THR A 211 -5.13 -12.96 8.30
CA THR A 211 -5.59 -13.95 7.32
C THR A 211 -4.72 -13.94 6.07
N PHE A 212 -4.28 -12.77 5.63
CA PHE A 212 -3.32 -12.61 4.54
C PHE A 212 -1.98 -13.29 4.86
N GLU A 213 -1.41 -13.06 6.05
CA GLU A 213 -0.18 -13.72 6.51
C GLU A 213 -0.33 -15.24 6.51
N HIS A 214 -1.48 -15.75 6.97
CA HIS A 214 -1.76 -17.18 6.98
C HIS A 214 -1.71 -17.81 5.59
N PHE A 215 -2.27 -17.16 4.57
CA PHE A 215 -2.20 -17.68 3.20
C PHE A 215 -0.83 -17.45 2.57
N TYR A 216 -0.21 -16.28 2.81
CA TYR A 216 1.10 -15.96 2.27
C TYR A 216 2.17 -16.97 2.71
N ARG A 217 2.18 -17.37 3.99
CA ARG A 217 3.15 -18.37 4.49
C ARG A 217 2.98 -19.75 3.83
N LEU A 218 1.77 -20.12 3.39
CA LEU A 218 1.55 -21.40 2.69
C LEU A 218 2.22 -21.38 1.32
N TYR A 219 2.00 -20.31 0.54
CA TYR A 219 2.64 -20.13 -0.76
C TYR A 219 4.15 -19.96 -0.63
N LEU A 220 4.62 -19.17 0.35
CA LEU A 220 6.05 -19.04 0.63
C LEU A 220 6.67 -20.39 0.97
N GLY A 221 6.03 -21.19 1.83
CA GLY A 221 6.50 -22.52 2.20
C GLY A 221 6.67 -23.43 0.98
N ASP A 222 5.66 -23.45 0.10
CA ASP A 222 5.73 -24.24 -1.14
C ASP A 222 6.88 -23.78 -2.04
N ARG A 223 7.04 -22.46 -2.26
CA ARG A 223 8.16 -21.90 -3.05
C ARG A 223 9.52 -22.25 -2.45
N LEU A 224 9.68 -22.11 -1.13
CA LEU A 224 10.95 -22.39 -0.45
C LEU A 224 11.32 -23.87 -0.51
N LEU A 225 10.35 -24.77 -0.35
CA LEU A 225 10.58 -26.22 -0.37
C LEU A 225 10.80 -26.76 -1.79
N THR A 226 10.07 -26.25 -2.79
CA THR A 226 10.14 -26.75 -4.17
C THR A 226 11.24 -26.09 -5.00
N GLN A 227 11.47 -24.79 -4.83
CA GLN A 227 12.38 -24.00 -5.66
C GLN A 227 13.62 -23.50 -4.91
N GLY A 228 13.69 -23.72 -3.59
CA GLY A 228 14.76 -23.20 -2.74
C GLY A 228 14.69 -21.68 -2.50
N PRO A 229 15.50 -21.15 -1.58
CA PRO A 229 15.50 -19.74 -1.25
C PRO A 229 15.96 -18.89 -2.44
N SER A 230 15.41 -17.68 -2.55
CA SER A 230 15.86 -16.68 -3.51
C SER A 230 16.03 -15.33 -2.83
N TRP A 231 16.88 -14.48 -3.38
CA TRP A 231 17.07 -13.11 -2.88
C TRP A 231 15.76 -12.29 -2.93
N LEU A 232 14.85 -12.62 -3.85
CA LEU A 232 13.53 -11.99 -3.97
C LEU A 232 12.67 -12.23 -2.71
N GLU A 233 12.70 -13.45 -2.16
CA GLU A 233 11.89 -13.78 -0.98
C GLU A 233 12.26 -12.89 0.21
N GLY A 234 13.57 -12.70 0.44
CA GLY A 234 14.06 -11.80 1.49
C GLY A 234 13.59 -10.36 1.29
N GLY A 235 13.74 -9.82 0.07
CA GLY A 235 13.33 -8.46 -0.25
C GLY A 235 11.80 -8.24 -0.13
N ILE A 236 11.00 -9.20 -0.57
CA ILE A 236 9.52 -9.12 -0.46
C ILE A 236 9.09 -9.19 1.00
N VAL A 237 9.64 -10.14 1.76
CA VAL A 237 9.29 -10.33 3.17
C VAL A 237 9.69 -9.13 4.01
N GLU A 238 10.81 -8.48 3.69
CA GLU A 238 11.23 -7.23 4.32
C GLU A 238 10.22 -6.09 4.03
N GLN A 239 9.85 -5.89 2.76
CA GLN A 239 8.93 -4.83 2.35
C GLN A 239 7.51 -5.05 2.90
N LEU A 240 7.00 -6.28 2.85
CA LEU A 240 5.68 -6.64 3.40
C LEU A 240 5.71 -6.88 4.91
N GLY A 241 6.84 -6.69 5.59
CA GLY A 241 6.97 -6.95 7.02
C GLY A 241 5.85 -6.36 7.90
N PRO A 242 5.40 -5.10 7.67
CA PRO A 242 4.27 -4.51 8.40
C PRO A 242 2.92 -5.22 8.20
N CYS A 243 2.78 -6.04 7.16
CA CYS A 243 1.59 -6.84 6.84
C CYS A 243 1.64 -8.25 7.46
N PHE A 244 2.68 -8.59 8.22
CA PHE A 244 2.85 -9.88 8.89
C PHE A 244 2.90 -9.71 10.41
N PRO A 245 1.75 -9.56 11.09
CA PRO A 245 1.69 -9.35 12.53
C PRO A 245 2.44 -10.41 13.35
N SER A 246 2.35 -11.68 12.96
CA SER A 246 2.98 -12.80 13.66
C SER A 246 4.41 -13.07 13.20
N ARG A 247 4.88 -12.40 12.13
CA ARG A 247 6.20 -12.54 11.53
C ARG A 247 6.57 -13.94 11.04
N PHE A 248 5.57 -14.77 10.71
CA PHE A 248 5.83 -16.13 10.24
C PHE A 248 6.70 -16.17 8.97
N PRO A 249 6.49 -15.32 7.94
CA PRO A 249 7.35 -15.34 6.76
C PRO A 249 8.83 -15.04 7.08
N GLN A 250 9.09 -14.13 8.03
CA GLN A 250 10.44 -13.81 8.49
C GLN A 250 11.07 -15.02 9.21
N GLU A 251 10.32 -15.64 10.13
CA GLU A 251 10.77 -16.83 10.86
C GLU A 251 11.05 -18.02 9.92
N MET A 252 10.23 -18.20 8.88
CA MET A 252 10.47 -19.26 7.89
C MET A 252 11.80 -19.07 7.16
N LEU A 253 12.13 -17.83 6.78
CA LEU A 253 13.41 -17.53 6.13
C LEU A 253 14.60 -17.67 7.10
N SER A 254 14.46 -17.24 8.35
CA SER A 254 15.52 -17.41 9.36
C SER A 254 15.77 -18.89 9.66
N ASN A 255 14.70 -19.67 9.90
CA ASN A 255 14.79 -21.10 10.18
C ASN A 255 15.42 -21.88 9.01
N LEU A 256 15.11 -21.49 7.77
CA LEU A 256 15.72 -22.09 6.59
C LEU A 256 17.22 -21.78 6.52
N ALA A 257 17.62 -20.53 6.81
CA ALA A 257 19.03 -20.14 6.85
C ALA A 257 19.81 -20.87 7.96
N GLU A 258 19.23 -20.99 9.15
CA GLU A 258 19.80 -21.75 10.27
C GLU A 258 19.96 -23.24 9.92
N SER A 259 18.93 -23.84 9.30
CA SER A 259 18.97 -25.22 8.83
C SER A 259 20.08 -25.45 7.80
N GLN A 260 20.28 -24.51 6.86
CA GLN A 260 21.37 -24.58 5.89
C GLN A 260 22.76 -24.49 6.54
N GLU A 261 22.94 -23.64 7.54
CA GLU A 261 24.20 -23.55 8.25
C GLU A 261 24.49 -24.83 9.06
N LEU A 262 23.48 -25.39 9.74
CA LEU A 262 23.62 -26.67 10.44
C LEU A 262 23.98 -27.81 9.48
N GLN A 263 23.34 -27.86 8.30
CA GLN A 263 23.66 -28.85 7.27
C GLN A 263 25.11 -28.69 6.77
N ARG A 264 25.59 -27.44 6.63
CA ARG A 264 26.98 -27.15 6.26
C ARG A 264 27.95 -27.63 7.33
N GLN A 265 27.67 -27.36 8.60
CA GLN A 265 28.48 -27.81 9.73
C GLN A 265 28.54 -29.34 9.82
N PHE A 266 27.40 -30.01 9.64
CA PHE A 266 27.35 -31.47 9.62
C PHE A 266 28.19 -32.06 8.47
N CYS A 267 28.10 -31.48 7.28
CA CYS A 267 28.91 -31.92 6.14
C CYS A 267 30.42 -31.73 6.40
N LEU A 268 30.82 -30.59 6.96
CA LEU A 268 32.21 -30.33 7.34
C LEU A 268 32.69 -31.33 8.39
N PHE A 269 31.87 -31.64 9.40
CA PHE A 269 32.20 -32.63 10.41
C PHE A 269 32.39 -34.04 9.79
N GLN A 270 31.53 -34.45 8.86
CA GLN A 270 31.68 -35.72 8.15
C GLN A 270 32.99 -35.77 7.34
N LEU A 271 33.36 -34.68 6.68
CA LEU A 271 34.62 -34.58 5.95
C LEU A 271 35.84 -34.68 6.88
N GLN A 272 35.79 -33.99 8.02
CA GLN A 272 36.86 -34.07 9.04
C GLN A 272 37.03 -35.48 9.60
N GLU A 273 35.93 -36.20 9.84
CA GLU A 273 35.99 -37.59 10.31
C GLU A 273 36.54 -38.54 9.24
N GLN A 274 36.24 -38.29 7.95
CA GLN A 274 36.83 -39.06 6.86
C GLN A 274 38.34 -38.81 6.75
N ASP A 275 38.76 -37.55 6.82
CA ASP A 275 40.16 -37.14 6.77
C ASP A 275 40.97 -37.76 7.93
N ARG A 276 40.42 -37.73 9.15
CA ARG A 276 41.01 -38.41 10.32
C ARG A 276 41.22 -39.90 10.10
N ARG A 277 40.24 -40.60 9.53
CA ARG A 277 40.33 -42.04 9.26
C ARG A 277 41.36 -42.38 8.19
N LEU A 278 41.56 -41.52 7.20
CA LEU A 278 42.60 -41.70 6.19
C LEU A 278 43.99 -41.52 6.81
N HIS A 279 44.17 -40.49 7.65
CA HIS A 279 45.42 -40.28 8.38
C HIS A 279 45.78 -41.42 9.36
N GLU A 280 44.80 -42.15 9.89
CA GLU A 280 45.04 -43.31 10.76
C GLU A 280 45.45 -44.58 10.00
N GLN A 281 45.36 -44.58 8.66
CA GLN A 281 45.69 -45.72 7.79
C GLN A 281 47.05 -45.60 7.09
N ASP A 282 47.70 -44.44 7.17
CA ASP A 282 49.07 -44.16 6.72
C ASP A 282 50.09 -44.29 7.87
#